data_AF-A0A4R7FXY2-F1
#
_entry.id   AF-A0A4R7FXY2-F1
#
_cell.length_a   1.000
_cell.length_b   1.000
_cell.length_c   1.000
_cell.angle_alpha   90.00
_cell.angle_beta   90.00
_cell.angle_gamma   90.00
#
_symmetry.space_group_name_H-M   'P 1'
#
loop_
_entity.id
_entity.type
_entity.pdbx_description
1 polymer ?
#
loop_
_entity_poly.entity_id
_entity_poly.type
_entity_poly.pdbx_seq_one_letter_code
_entity_poly.pdbx_strand_id
1 'polypeptide(L)'
;MTYFREFQSLVDSSEFIHPNAPGAHGVAGYCRVPGPLGMHNFSNVAEKFGALREIAHPLSPSMMNGGVDDINRIAESLAYGPEDIPSTMRKKGWHQGANLMEFWLNGAAKVMTKEAAVGSISADEYGAYSTGIVSMEWVESFPRAINAINQLKAILNTPKAREAIKKRILSHFANVVISEKTNLMIDNSHLDIKSLHFKWQFQRYRQGSIFETPDALTAALGRFNVMAAIRKAVVADGFIYISEVEIYIRDVFDFSGFQWLACWTESEVYRLGVAPFCSMFTNGSLRDYRVKSGRGMDFIVFSDSKVEQVDISFSML
;
A
#
# COMPACT_ATOMS: atom_id res chain seq x y z
N MET A 1 -18.60 4.81 33.51
CA MET A 1 -18.88 3.78 34.55
C MET A 1 -20.04 2.83 34.16
N THR A 2 -20.32 2.61 32.88
CA THR A 2 -21.45 1.74 32.44
C THR A 2 -20.99 0.46 31.73
N TYR A 3 -19.74 0.42 31.23
CA TYR A 3 -19.19 -0.75 30.53
C TYR A 3 -18.72 -1.90 31.44
N PHE A 4 -18.57 -1.68 32.75
CA PHE A 4 -18.06 -2.70 33.67
C PHE A 4 -19.14 -3.67 34.18
N ARG A 5 -20.44 -3.32 34.06
CA ARG A 5 -21.54 -4.16 34.59
C ARG A 5 -22.02 -5.23 33.61
N GLU A 6 -21.86 -5.04 32.30
CA GLU A 6 -22.27 -6.05 31.30
C GLU A 6 -21.29 -7.21 31.19
N PHE A 7 -20.03 -7.04 31.62
CA PHE A 7 -19.04 -8.12 31.56
C PHE A 7 -19.20 -9.12 32.74
N GLN A 8 -19.72 -8.67 33.88
CA GLN A 8 -19.91 -9.53 35.06
C GLN A 8 -21.05 -10.56 34.85
N SER A 9 -22.11 -10.20 34.10
CA SER A 9 -23.26 -11.09 33.88
C SER A 9 -22.98 -12.25 32.91
N LEU A 10 -21.90 -12.18 32.15
CA LEU A 10 -21.45 -13.26 31.26
C LEU A 10 -20.59 -14.31 31.97
N VAL A 11 -20.05 -13.99 33.15
CA VAL A 11 -19.19 -14.88 33.93
C VAL A 11 -20.00 -15.68 34.96
N ASP A 12 -21.15 -15.18 35.41
CA ASP A 12 -21.98 -15.82 36.44
C ASP A 12 -22.99 -16.86 35.91
N SER A 13 -23.13 -17.06 34.59
CA SER A 13 -23.99 -18.11 34.04
C SER A 13 -23.26 -19.45 33.95
N SER A 14 -22.98 -20.05 35.11
CA SER A 14 -22.50 -21.43 35.23
C SER A 14 -23.65 -22.44 35.03
N GLU A 15 -24.12 -22.62 33.81
CA GLU A 15 -25.07 -23.71 33.48
C GLU A 15 -24.71 -24.34 32.14
N PHE A 16 -23.66 -25.18 32.11
CA PHE A 16 -23.54 -26.29 31.15
C PHE A 16 -22.58 -27.34 31.73
N ILE A 17 -23.04 -28.08 32.74
CA ILE A 17 -22.42 -29.35 33.14
C ILE A 17 -23.12 -30.44 32.33
N HIS A 18 -22.39 -31.10 31.42
CA HIS A 18 -22.92 -32.23 30.65
C HIS A 18 -22.96 -33.52 31.51
N PRO A 19 -24.01 -34.37 31.45
CA PRO A 19 -24.31 -35.37 32.50
C PRO A 19 -23.46 -36.65 32.52
N ASN A 20 -22.33 -36.73 31.82
CA ASN A 20 -21.55 -37.97 31.68
C ASN A 20 -20.10 -37.83 32.15
N ALA A 21 -19.88 -37.23 33.32
CA ALA A 21 -18.60 -37.33 34.01
C ALA A 21 -18.55 -38.66 34.80
N PRO A 22 -17.61 -39.59 34.52
CA PRO A 22 -17.35 -40.71 35.41
C PRO A 22 -16.82 -40.18 36.74
N GLY A 23 -17.31 -40.77 37.83
CA GLY A 23 -16.94 -40.41 39.20
C GLY A 23 -15.44 -40.52 39.47
N ALA A 24 -15.01 -39.71 40.45
CA ALA A 24 -13.68 -39.60 41.01
C ALA A 24 -12.85 -40.89 40.96
N HIS A 25 -11.68 -40.82 40.32
CA HIS A 25 -10.38 -41.31 40.80
C HIS A 25 -9.30 -40.78 39.84
N GLY A 26 -8.18 -40.31 40.40
CA GLY A 26 -7.22 -39.44 39.72
C GLY A 26 -6.60 -40.01 38.46
N VAL A 27 -6.86 -39.33 37.34
CA VAL A 27 -5.99 -39.23 36.16
C VAL A 27 -6.28 -37.88 35.51
N ALA A 28 -5.25 -37.14 35.08
CA ALA A 28 -5.34 -35.80 34.50
C ALA A 28 -6.40 -35.71 33.38
N GLY A 29 -7.44 -34.92 33.61
CA GLY A 29 -8.48 -34.64 32.61
C GLY A 29 -8.05 -33.55 31.64
N TYR A 30 -7.91 -33.89 30.36
CA TYR A 30 -7.64 -32.93 29.29
C TYR A 30 -8.96 -32.31 28.79
N CYS A 31 -9.04 -30.98 28.79
CA CYS A 31 -10.15 -30.27 28.13
C CYS A 31 -9.89 -30.18 26.61
N ARG A 32 -10.73 -30.81 25.80
CA ARG A 32 -10.86 -30.50 24.36
C ARG A 32 -11.85 -29.35 24.18
N VAL A 33 -11.40 -28.24 23.60
CA VAL A 33 -12.30 -27.15 23.16
C VAL A 33 -12.80 -27.48 21.74
N PRO A 34 -14.12 -27.46 21.47
CA PRO A 34 -14.65 -27.59 20.12
C PRO A 34 -14.51 -26.26 19.37
N GLY A 35 -13.89 -26.28 18.19
CA GLY A 35 -13.80 -25.12 17.30
C GLY A 35 -15.13 -24.85 16.58
N PRO A 36 -15.44 -23.59 16.20
CA PRO A 36 -16.60 -23.31 15.38
C PRO A 36 -16.32 -23.58 13.90
N LEU A 37 -17.33 -24.19 13.30
CA LEU A 37 -17.51 -24.61 11.92
C LEU A 37 -17.17 -23.52 10.88
N GLY A 38 -16.53 -23.92 9.77
CA GLY A 38 -16.77 -23.25 8.49
C GLY A 38 -15.61 -22.90 7.56
N MET A 39 -14.48 -23.63 7.52
CA MET A 39 -13.62 -23.66 6.31
C MET A 39 -12.97 -25.03 6.15
N HIS A 40 -13.32 -25.73 5.06
CA HIS A 40 -12.75 -27.02 4.71
C HIS A 40 -11.25 -26.89 4.37
N ASN A 41 -10.48 -27.88 4.82
CA ASN A 41 -9.04 -28.15 4.58
C ASN A 41 -7.99 -27.35 5.36
N PHE A 42 -7.84 -27.68 6.65
CA PHE A 42 -6.60 -27.47 7.41
C PHE A 42 -6.00 -28.78 7.97
N SER A 43 -6.32 -29.93 7.37
CA SER A 43 -5.83 -31.25 7.81
C SER A 43 -4.31 -31.40 7.76
N ASN A 44 -3.60 -30.54 7.01
CA ASN A 44 -2.15 -30.67 6.79
C ASN A 44 -1.29 -29.63 7.55
N VAL A 45 -1.87 -28.81 8.45
CA VAL A 45 -1.09 -27.83 9.23
C VAL A 45 -0.69 -28.37 10.60
N ALA A 46 -1.47 -29.28 11.19
CA ALA A 46 -1.17 -29.83 12.51
C ALA A 46 0.08 -30.73 12.55
N GLU A 47 0.46 -31.38 11.44
CA GLU A 47 1.67 -32.24 11.40
C GLU A 47 2.99 -31.47 11.33
N LYS A 48 2.98 -30.17 11.02
CA LYS A 48 4.21 -29.34 10.93
C LYS A 48 4.53 -28.54 12.18
N PHE A 49 3.59 -28.39 13.11
CA PHE A 49 3.80 -27.62 14.33
C PHE A 49 3.81 -28.55 15.54
N GLY A 50 4.97 -29.19 15.74
CA GLY A 50 5.26 -29.94 16.94
C GLY A 50 5.10 -29.09 18.21
N ALA A 51 4.62 -29.76 19.26
CA ALA A 51 4.34 -29.29 20.62
C ALA A 51 3.00 -28.56 20.82
N LEU A 52 1.97 -29.35 21.14
CA LEU A 52 0.90 -28.90 22.05
C LEU A 52 1.57 -28.47 23.36
N ARG A 53 1.67 -27.16 23.60
CA ARG A 53 2.03 -26.64 24.92
C ARG A 53 0.96 -27.08 25.91
N GLU A 54 1.37 -27.73 26.99
CA GLU A 54 0.54 -27.95 28.17
C GLU A 54 0.02 -26.60 28.66
N ILE A 55 -1.30 -26.42 28.63
CA ILE A 55 -1.95 -25.21 29.16
C ILE A 55 -2.07 -25.41 30.67
N ALA A 56 -1.43 -24.53 31.44
CA ALA A 56 -1.50 -24.55 32.90
C ALA A 56 -2.94 -24.34 33.40
N HIS A 57 -3.23 -24.80 34.62
CA HIS A 57 -4.53 -24.64 35.26
C HIS A 57 -4.89 -23.15 35.41
N PRO A 58 -6.13 -22.72 35.10
CA PRO A 58 -6.55 -21.30 35.07
C PRO A 58 -6.48 -20.55 36.41
N LEU A 59 -6.18 -21.25 37.50
CA LEU A 59 -6.01 -20.68 38.85
C LEU A 59 -4.56 -20.74 39.37
N SER A 60 -3.60 -21.07 38.51
CA SER A 60 -2.18 -21.03 38.89
C SER A 60 -1.66 -19.59 39.00
N PRO A 61 -0.75 -19.27 39.94
CA PRO A 61 -0.19 -17.92 40.07
C PRO A 61 0.49 -17.38 38.79
N SER A 62 1.03 -18.28 37.95
CA SER A 62 1.59 -17.94 36.64
C SER A 62 0.53 -17.53 35.61
N MET A 63 -0.70 -18.06 35.69
CA MET A 63 -1.83 -17.61 34.86
C MET A 63 -2.49 -16.34 35.39
N MET A 64 -2.49 -16.08 36.71
CA MET A 64 -3.04 -14.83 37.25
C MET A 64 -2.16 -13.61 36.95
N ASN A 65 -0.83 -13.74 36.96
CA ASN A 65 0.06 -12.67 36.48
C ASN A 65 0.00 -12.53 34.94
N GLY A 66 -0.13 -13.64 34.20
CA GLY A 66 -0.40 -13.60 32.76
C GLY A 66 -1.71 -12.89 32.42
N GLY A 67 -2.74 -12.98 33.27
CA GLY A 67 -4.03 -12.32 33.07
C GLY A 67 -3.97 -10.78 33.09
N VAL A 68 -3.15 -10.17 33.96
CA VAL A 68 -3.01 -8.70 33.99
C VAL A 68 -2.22 -8.20 32.80
N ASP A 69 -1.14 -8.89 32.43
CA ASP A 69 -0.34 -8.55 31.25
C ASP A 69 -1.14 -8.73 29.96
N ASP A 70 -1.97 -9.77 29.87
CA ASP A 70 -2.86 -9.99 28.74
C ASP A 70 -3.99 -8.94 28.69
N ILE A 71 -4.56 -8.54 29.82
CA ILE A 71 -5.56 -7.44 29.88
C ILE A 71 -4.94 -6.13 29.40
N ASN A 72 -3.72 -5.81 29.83
CA ASN A 72 -3.02 -4.59 29.42
C ASN A 72 -2.74 -4.61 27.91
N ARG A 73 -2.26 -5.73 27.37
CA ARG A 73 -2.03 -5.90 25.92
C ARG A 73 -3.33 -5.83 25.11
N ILE A 74 -4.44 -6.35 25.63
CA ILE A 74 -5.76 -6.18 25.03
C ILE A 74 -6.14 -4.70 25.00
N ALA A 75 -6.02 -4.00 26.14
CA ALA A 75 -6.34 -2.58 26.24
C ALA A 75 -5.48 -1.73 25.28
N GLU A 76 -4.18 -1.99 25.20
CA GLU A 76 -3.25 -1.36 24.24
C GLU A 76 -3.70 -1.61 22.78
N SER A 77 -4.02 -2.86 22.42
CA SER A 77 -4.50 -3.20 21.07
C SER A 77 -5.85 -2.55 20.72
N LEU A 78 -6.71 -2.30 21.71
CA LEU A 78 -7.99 -1.62 21.52
C LEU A 78 -7.82 -0.10 21.42
N ALA A 79 -6.79 0.45 22.07
CA ALA A 79 -6.47 1.88 22.03
C ALA A 79 -5.72 2.27 20.75
N TYR A 80 -4.94 1.35 20.17
CA TYR A 80 -4.14 1.62 18.98
C TYR A 80 -5.03 1.82 17.74
N GLY A 81 -5.00 3.04 17.20
CA GLY A 81 -5.81 3.52 16.10
C GLY A 81 -5.02 3.89 14.85
N PRO A 82 -5.68 4.38 13.80
CA PRO A 82 -5.02 4.81 12.56
C PRO A 82 -3.94 5.87 12.77
N GLU A 83 -4.09 6.73 13.77
CA GLU A 83 -3.15 7.81 14.09
C GLU A 83 -1.83 7.30 14.68
N ASP A 84 -1.79 6.07 15.18
CA ASP A 84 -0.59 5.44 15.74
C ASP A 84 0.28 4.78 14.66
N ILE A 85 -0.30 4.49 13.49
CA ILE A 85 0.39 3.85 12.35
C ILE A 85 1.70 4.55 11.98
N PRO A 86 1.76 5.88 11.79
CA PRO A 86 3.01 6.57 11.48
C PRO A 86 4.11 6.36 12.53
N SER A 87 3.76 6.33 13.82
CA SER A 87 4.73 6.13 14.90
C SER A 87 5.39 4.76 14.82
N THR A 88 4.58 3.71 14.60
CA THR A 88 5.10 2.34 14.37
C THR A 88 5.94 2.26 13.10
N MET A 89 5.50 2.89 12.00
CA MET A 89 6.29 2.96 10.76
C MET A 89 7.67 3.61 11.01
N ARG A 90 7.75 4.69 11.79
CA ARG A 90 9.02 5.34 12.14
C ARG A 90 9.91 4.42 12.97
N LYS A 91 9.36 3.68 13.94
CA LYS A 91 10.11 2.66 14.72
C LYS A 91 10.67 1.53 13.83
N LYS A 92 10.00 1.19 12.73
CA LYS A 92 10.51 0.25 11.70
C LYS A 92 11.50 0.85 10.70
N GLY A 93 11.76 2.16 10.75
CA GLY A 93 12.56 2.88 9.76
C GLY A 93 11.83 3.17 8.44
N TRP A 94 10.50 3.02 8.40
CA TRP A 94 9.67 3.21 7.20
C TRP A 94 9.20 4.66 7.06
N HIS A 95 10.16 5.60 7.08
CA HIS A 95 9.89 7.03 7.22
C HIS A 95 9.02 7.62 6.09
N GLN A 96 9.22 7.19 4.85
CA GLN A 96 8.43 7.67 3.70
C GLN A 96 6.97 7.25 3.82
N GLY A 97 6.73 5.99 4.21
CA GLY A 97 5.37 5.51 4.46
C GLY A 97 4.72 6.23 5.65
N ALA A 98 5.47 6.50 6.72
CA ALA A 98 4.97 7.29 7.85
C ALA A 98 4.54 8.70 7.42
N ASN A 99 5.39 9.39 6.65
CA ASN A 99 5.11 10.73 6.14
C ASN A 99 3.89 10.74 5.19
N LEU A 100 3.75 9.73 4.32
CA LEU A 100 2.57 9.58 3.45
C LEU A 100 1.29 9.35 4.27
N MET A 101 1.35 8.49 5.29
CA MET A 101 0.21 8.22 6.17
C MET A 101 -0.17 9.47 6.99
N GLU A 102 0.80 10.22 7.52
CA GLU A 102 0.53 11.48 8.21
C GLU A 102 -0.09 12.52 7.27
N PHE A 103 0.40 12.61 6.03
CA PHE A 103 -0.19 13.49 5.02
C PHE A 103 -1.65 13.12 4.75
N TRP A 104 -1.95 11.82 4.65
CA TRP A 104 -3.30 11.32 4.51
C TRP A 104 -4.17 11.67 5.73
N LEU A 105 -3.72 11.31 6.94
CA LEU A 105 -4.44 11.48 8.21
C LEU A 105 -4.76 12.94 8.52
N ASN A 106 -3.86 13.87 8.18
CA ASN A 106 -4.02 15.29 8.48
C ASN A 106 -4.78 16.06 7.39
N GLY A 107 -4.90 15.51 6.18
CA GLY A 107 -5.62 16.15 5.08
C GLY A 107 -7.13 16.16 5.30
N ALA A 108 -7.82 17.15 4.74
CA ALA A 108 -9.29 17.20 4.74
C ALA A 108 -9.89 15.97 4.04
N ALA A 109 -10.97 15.40 4.59
CA ALA A 109 -11.61 14.21 4.05
C ALA A 109 -11.86 14.34 2.53
N LYS A 110 -11.19 13.47 1.77
CA LYS A 110 -11.29 13.46 0.30
C LYS A 110 -11.10 12.04 -0.21
N VAL A 111 -11.98 11.63 -1.11
CA VAL A 111 -11.94 10.30 -1.74
C VAL A 111 -11.36 10.43 -3.13
N MET A 112 -10.47 9.50 -3.48
CA MET A 112 -9.88 9.45 -4.82
C MET A 112 -10.95 9.27 -5.90
N THR A 113 -10.94 10.12 -6.92
CA THR A 113 -11.80 9.96 -8.09
C THR A 113 -11.16 8.99 -9.09
N LYS A 114 -11.99 8.32 -9.90
CA LYS A 114 -11.48 7.38 -10.91
C LYS A 114 -10.61 8.10 -11.93
N GLU A 115 -11.01 9.30 -12.31
CA GLU A 115 -10.32 10.17 -13.26
C GLU A 115 -8.94 10.55 -12.74
N ALA A 116 -8.83 10.95 -11.46
CA ALA A 116 -7.55 11.25 -10.84
C ALA A 116 -6.70 9.98 -10.70
N ALA A 117 -7.28 8.86 -10.29
CA ALA A 117 -6.55 7.61 -10.09
C ALA A 117 -5.83 7.15 -11.38
N VAL A 118 -6.54 7.19 -12.51
CA VAL A 118 -5.99 6.78 -13.82
C VAL A 118 -5.21 7.87 -14.54
N GLY A 119 -5.20 9.11 -14.03
CA GLY A 119 -4.47 10.24 -14.63
C GLY A 119 -5.19 10.91 -15.81
N SER A 120 -6.52 10.80 -15.88
CA SER A 120 -7.35 11.49 -16.89
C SER A 120 -7.53 12.98 -16.59
N ILE A 121 -7.40 13.39 -15.33
CA ILE A 121 -7.30 14.79 -14.91
C ILE A 121 -5.92 15.07 -14.32
N SER A 122 -5.50 16.34 -14.35
CA SER A 122 -4.21 16.73 -13.80
C SER A 122 -4.21 16.66 -12.27
N ALA A 123 -3.02 16.55 -11.67
CA ALA A 123 -2.90 16.57 -10.21
C ALA A 123 -3.33 17.91 -9.61
N ASP A 124 -3.12 19.02 -10.32
CA ASP A 124 -3.58 20.35 -9.91
C ASP A 124 -5.10 20.48 -9.97
N GLU A 125 -5.74 19.92 -10.99
CA GLU A 125 -7.20 19.86 -11.09
C GLU A 125 -7.80 18.98 -9.98
N TYR A 126 -7.17 17.84 -9.68
CA TYR A 126 -7.58 17.03 -8.53
C TYR A 126 -7.35 17.77 -7.20
N GLY A 127 -6.26 18.54 -7.07
CA GLY A 127 -6.00 19.43 -5.94
C GLY A 127 -5.52 18.73 -4.66
N ALA A 128 -5.04 17.49 -4.74
CA ALA A 128 -4.41 16.80 -3.61
C ALA A 128 -3.27 15.89 -4.09
N TYR A 129 -2.04 16.29 -3.82
CA TYR A 129 -0.84 15.56 -4.25
C TYR A 129 0.38 15.85 -3.36
N SER A 130 1.41 15.02 -3.49
CA SER A 130 2.73 15.22 -2.90
C SER A 130 3.82 14.99 -3.96
N THR A 131 4.83 15.86 -4.00
CA THR A 131 5.98 15.78 -4.93
C THR A 131 7.33 15.70 -4.20
N GLY A 132 7.34 15.43 -2.89
CA GLY A 132 8.57 15.54 -2.09
C GLY A 132 8.75 14.49 -0.98
N ILE A 133 7.75 13.65 -0.72
CA ILE A 133 7.87 12.61 0.32
C ILE A 133 8.69 11.41 -0.18
N VAL A 134 8.56 11.09 -1.46
CA VAL A 134 9.25 9.97 -2.11
C VAL A 134 10.21 10.56 -3.12
N SER A 135 11.50 10.28 -3.00
CA SER A 135 12.52 10.66 -3.99
C SER A 135 12.99 9.45 -4.78
N MET A 136 13.42 9.64 -6.02
CA MET A 136 14.05 8.64 -6.86
C MET A 136 15.32 8.10 -6.23
N GLU A 137 16.11 8.93 -5.53
CA GLU A 137 17.27 8.47 -4.76
C GLU A 137 16.88 7.39 -3.74
N TRP A 138 15.89 7.69 -2.90
CA TRP A 138 15.33 6.72 -1.96
C TRP A 138 14.76 5.48 -2.65
N VAL A 139 14.00 5.64 -3.74
CA VAL A 139 13.43 4.53 -4.50
C VAL A 139 14.54 3.62 -5.05
N GLU A 140 15.62 4.19 -5.57
CA GLU A 140 16.75 3.44 -6.11
C GLU A 140 17.60 2.74 -5.05
N SER A 141 17.43 3.07 -3.76
CA SER A 141 18.05 2.27 -2.69
C SER A 141 17.50 0.83 -2.60
N PHE A 142 16.37 0.54 -3.26
CA PHE A 142 15.75 -0.77 -3.28
C PHE A 142 16.07 -1.52 -4.59
N PRO A 143 16.75 -2.70 -4.53
CA PRO A 143 17.10 -3.47 -5.73
C PRO A 143 15.92 -3.80 -6.65
N ARG A 144 14.73 -4.03 -6.08
CA ARG A 144 13.51 -4.32 -6.87
C ARG A 144 12.96 -3.11 -7.61
N ALA A 145 13.18 -1.91 -7.10
CA ALA A 145 12.82 -0.69 -7.81
C ALA A 145 13.80 -0.40 -8.95
N ILE A 146 15.11 -0.62 -8.74
CA ILE A 146 16.10 -0.58 -9.83
C ILE A 146 15.71 -1.56 -10.94
N ASN A 147 15.32 -2.79 -10.60
CA ASN A 147 14.85 -3.76 -11.59
C ASN A 147 13.64 -3.20 -12.35
N ALA A 148 12.62 -2.67 -11.66
CA ALA A 148 11.45 -2.08 -12.31
C ALA A 148 11.80 -0.92 -13.26
N ILE A 149 12.75 -0.07 -12.88
CA ILE A 149 13.29 1.00 -13.74
C ILE A 149 13.95 0.40 -14.99
N ASN A 150 14.78 -0.63 -14.84
CA ASN A 150 15.41 -1.28 -15.98
C ASN A 150 14.40 -1.99 -16.90
N GLN A 151 13.37 -2.61 -16.33
CA GLN A 151 12.27 -3.19 -17.11
C GLN A 151 11.50 -2.14 -17.89
N LEU A 152 11.23 -0.97 -17.29
CA LEU A 152 10.64 0.16 -17.98
C LEU A 152 11.52 0.62 -19.15
N LYS A 153 12.84 0.78 -18.93
CA LYS A 153 13.80 1.19 -19.96
C LYS A 153 13.78 0.24 -21.16
N ALA A 154 13.71 -1.07 -20.91
CA ALA A 154 13.66 -2.08 -21.96
C ALA A 154 12.41 -1.99 -22.87
N ILE A 155 11.33 -1.35 -22.40
CA ILE A 155 10.06 -1.27 -23.14
C ILE A 155 9.72 0.14 -23.66
N LEU A 156 10.67 1.08 -23.61
CA LEU A 156 10.46 2.46 -24.09
C LEU A 156 10.24 2.54 -25.61
N ASN A 157 10.76 1.58 -26.37
CA ASN A 157 10.69 1.57 -27.84
C ASN A 157 9.84 0.41 -28.41
N THR A 158 8.78 0.02 -27.72
CA THR A 158 7.82 -0.99 -28.22
C THR A 158 6.78 -0.35 -29.15
N PRO A 159 6.11 -1.10 -30.05
CA PRO A 159 5.04 -0.56 -30.89
C PRO A 159 3.96 0.19 -30.10
N LYS A 160 3.56 -0.33 -28.93
CA LYS A 160 2.60 0.35 -28.05
C LYS A 160 3.13 1.67 -27.49
N ALA A 161 4.41 1.73 -27.14
CA ALA A 161 5.04 2.97 -26.69
C ALA A 161 5.10 4.00 -27.82
N ARG A 162 5.45 3.58 -29.04
CA ARG A 162 5.47 4.43 -30.23
C ARG A 162 4.09 5.05 -30.52
N GLU A 163 3.04 4.25 -30.48
CA GLU A 163 1.66 4.75 -30.64
C GLU A 163 1.27 5.76 -29.54
N ALA A 164 1.65 5.48 -28.29
CA ALA A 164 1.42 6.42 -27.20
C ALA A 164 2.18 7.75 -27.42
N ILE A 165 3.44 7.68 -27.85
CA ILE A 165 4.24 8.86 -28.21
C ILE A 165 3.58 9.66 -29.33
N LYS A 166 3.20 9.01 -30.45
CA LYS A 166 2.51 9.66 -31.58
C LYS A 166 1.27 10.40 -31.08
N LYS A 167 0.45 9.72 -30.27
CA LYS A 167 -0.76 10.31 -29.69
C LYS A 167 -0.44 11.54 -28.85
N ARG A 168 0.62 11.53 -28.03
CA ARG A 168 1.03 12.70 -27.23
C ARG A 168 1.46 13.88 -28.11
N ILE A 169 2.29 13.61 -29.12
CA ILE A 169 2.75 14.64 -30.07
C ILE A 169 1.58 15.23 -30.85
N LEU A 170 0.72 14.39 -31.43
CA LEU A 170 -0.47 14.83 -32.18
C LEU A 170 -1.43 15.63 -31.31
N SER A 171 -1.64 15.22 -30.06
CA SER A 171 -2.51 15.96 -29.14
C SER A 171 -1.93 17.33 -28.78
N HIS A 172 -0.60 17.42 -28.63
CA HIS A 172 0.08 18.68 -28.33
C HIS A 172 0.04 19.66 -29.51
N PHE A 173 0.22 19.15 -30.73
CA PHE A 173 0.22 19.93 -31.96
C PHE A 173 -1.08 19.75 -32.76
N ALA A 174 -2.23 19.64 -32.09
CA ALA A 174 -3.51 19.32 -32.75
C ALA A 174 -3.92 20.30 -33.86
N ASN A 175 -3.40 21.53 -33.83
CA ASN A 175 -3.66 22.57 -34.82
C ASN A 175 -2.58 22.66 -35.92
N VAL A 176 -1.62 21.73 -35.96
CA VAL A 176 -0.54 21.69 -36.93
C VAL A 176 -0.72 20.47 -37.83
N VAL A 177 -0.71 20.70 -39.15
CA VAL A 177 -0.69 19.59 -40.12
C VAL A 177 0.71 19.00 -40.15
N ILE A 178 0.88 17.82 -39.57
CA ILE A 178 2.15 17.10 -39.58
C ILE A 178 2.30 16.38 -40.93
N SER A 179 3.31 16.77 -41.69
CA SER A 179 3.77 16.17 -42.96
C SER A 179 5.25 15.79 -42.92
N GLU A 180 5.76 15.17 -43.98
CA GLU A 180 7.19 14.84 -44.13
C GLU A 180 8.12 16.06 -44.00
N LYS A 181 7.65 17.28 -44.31
CA LYS A 181 8.45 18.52 -44.21
C LYS A 181 8.40 19.17 -42.82
N THR A 182 7.71 18.56 -41.87
CA THR A 182 7.55 19.10 -40.51
C THR A 182 8.89 19.09 -39.81
N ASN A 183 9.25 20.18 -39.15
CA ASN A 183 10.37 20.24 -38.24
C ASN A 183 9.89 20.85 -36.91
N LEU A 184 9.67 20.00 -35.91
CA LEU A 184 9.21 20.41 -34.58
C LEU A 184 10.25 19.99 -33.55
N MET A 185 10.60 20.91 -32.66
CA MET A 185 11.42 20.63 -31.49
C MET A 185 10.51 20.61 -30.26
N ILE A 186 10.65 19.58 -29.44
CA ILE A 186 9.95 19.40 -28.18
C ILE A 186 11.00 19.44 -27.08
N ASP A 187 10.91 20.44 -26.21
CA ASP A 187 11.73 20.55 -25.00
C ASP A 187 10.83 20.83 -23.79
N ASN A 188 10.62 19.77 -23.01
CA ASN A 188 9.80 19.78 -21.80
C ASN A 188 10.64 19.94 -20.53
N SER A 189 11.90 20.34 -20.64
CA SER A 189 12.82 20.43 -19.50
C SER A 189 12.40 21.40 -18.40
N HIS A 190 11.53 22.35 -18.74
CA HIS A 190 10.99 23.39 -17.87
C HIS A 190 9.69 22.99 -17.14
N LEU A 191 9.09 21.86 -17.51
CA LEU A 191 7.82 21.42 -16.90
C LEU A 191 8.06 20.78 -15.53
N ASP A 192 7.14 21.04 -14.60
CA ASP A 192 7.08 20.27 -13.36
C ASP A 192 6.60 18.83 -13.62
N ILE A 193 6.85 17.93 -12.66
CA ILE A 193 6.57 16.50 -12.86
C ILE A 193 5.10 16.20 -13.09
N LYS A 194 4.19 16.99 -12.51
CA LYS A 194 2.73 16.84 -12.68
C LYS A 194 2.32 17.17 -14.11
N SER A 195 2.80 18.30 -14.62
CA SER A 195 2.53 18.77 -15.98
C SER A 195 3.15 17.84 -17.00
N LEU A 196 4.39 17.40 -16.75
CA LEU A 196 5.10 16.44 -17.58
C LEU A 196 4.35 15.11 -17.63
N HIS A 197 3.91 14.59 -16.48
CA HIS A 197 3.11 13.37 -16.42
C HIS A 197 1.82 13.50 -17.23
N PHE A 198 1.04 14.54 -16.98
CA PHE A 198 -0.26 14.71 -17.60
C PHE A 198 -0.17 14.84 -19.13
N LYS A 199 0.81 15.63 -19.61
CA LYS A 199 0.94 15.97 -21.03
C LYS A 199 1.76 14.95 -21.84
N TRP A 200 2.81 14.39 -21.25
CA TRP A 200 3.86 13.71 -22.00
C TRP A 200 4.19 12.28 -21.52
N GLN A 201 3.51 11.76 -20.51
CA GLN A 201 3.66 10.35 -20.12
C GLN A 201 3.20 9.42 -21.26
N PHE A 202 4.04 8.45 -21.59
CA PHE A 202 3.76 7.52 -22.70
C PHE A 202 3.98 6.04 -22.35
N GLN A 203 4.75 5.74 -21.30
CA GLN A 203 5.02 4.37 -20.90
C GLN A 203 5.00 4.20 -19.37
N ARG A 204 4.64 3.00 -18.92
CA ARG A 204 4.67 2.62 -17.51
C ARG A 204 5.06 1.16 -17.32
N TYR A 205 5.67 0.87 -16.18
CA TYR A 205 5.92 -0.47 -15.69
C TYR A 205 5.43 -0.59 -14.25
N ARG A 206 4.62 -1.61 -13.95
CA ARG A 206 4.10 -1.84 -12.59
C ARG A 206 4.93 -2.90 -11.88
N GLN A 207 5.41 -2.58 -10.69
CA GLN A 207 6.18 -3.48 -9.83
C GLN A 207 5.42 -3.80 -8.55
N GLY A 208 5.71 -4.97 -7.98
CA GLY A 208 5.28 -5.36 -6.64
C GLY A 208 4.26 -6.49 -6.60
N SER A 209 4.20 -7.16 -5.45
CA SER A 209 3.26 -8.23 -5.17
C SER A 209 2.53 -7.99 -3.85
N ILE A 210 1.30 -8.48 -3.75
CA ILE A 210 0.53 -8.45 -2.50
C ILE A 210 1.11 -9.40 -1.43
N PHE A 211 1.94 -10.36 -1.85
CA PHE A 211 2.59 -11.34 -0.97
C PHE A 211 4.02 -10.95 -0.58
N GLU A 212 4.49 -9.77 -0.98
CA GLU A 212 5.82 -9.30 -0.56
C GLU A 212 5.85 -9.04 0.96
N THR A 213 6.95 -9.46 1.59
CA THR A 213 7.26 -9.11 2.98
C THR A 213 7.27 -7.59 3.12
N PRO A 214 6.60 -7.01 4.14
CA PRO A 214 6.62 -5.59 4.37
C PRO A 214 8.04 -5.07 4.61
N ASP A 215 8.39 -4.01 3.90
CA ASP A 215 9.52 -3.15 4.20
C ASP A 215 9.13 -1.68 3.94
N ALA A 216 10.08 -0.77 4.01
CA ALA A 216 9.84 0.65 3.81
C ALA A 216 9.21 0.99 2.44
N LEU A 217 9.63 0.32 1.36
CA LEU A 217 9.11 0.59 0.01
C LEU A 217 7.68 0.06 -0.15
N THR A 218 7.40 -1.16 0.30
CA THR A 218 6.05 -1.74 0.21
C THR A 218 5.08 -1.05 1.17
N ALA A 219 5.56 -0.56 2.31
CA ALA A 219 4.77 0.23 3.26
C ALA A 219 4.40 1.62 2.72
N ALA A 220 5.24 2.21 1.87
CA ALA A 220 4.99 3.53 1.28
C ALA A 220 4.16 3.46 -0.02
N LEU A 221 4.48 2.53 -0.92
CA LEU A 221 3.94 2.52 -2.28
C LEU A 221 3.22 1.22 -2.66
N GLY A 222 3.25 0.17 -1.83
CA GLY A 222 2.62 -1.11 -2.15
C GLY A 222 3.02 -1.64 -3.53
N ARG A 223 2.04 -1.70 -4.46
CA ARG A 223 2.29 -1.94 -5.88
C ARG A 223 2.40 -0.62 -6.61
N PHE A 224 3.62 -0.26 -7.03
CA PHE A 224 3.90 1.04 -7.60
C PHE A 224 4.11 1.00 -9.12
N ASN A 225 3.99 2.16 -9.75
CA ASN A 225 4.27 2.33 -11.17
C ASN A 225 5.51 3.21 -11.36
N VAL A 226 6.46 2.71 -12.14
CA VAL A 226 7.52 3.52 -12.73
C VAL A 226 7.01 4.04 -14.07
N MET A 227 7.11 5.34 -14.30
CA MET A 227 6.57 6.03 -15.47
C MET A 227 7.69 6.61 -16.32
N ALA A 228 7.46 6.74 -17.63
CA ALA A 228 8.31 7.49 -18.54
C ALA A 228 7.51 8.56 -19.29
N ALA A 229 8.10 9.76 -19.40
CA ALA A 229 7.56 10.88 -20.17
C ALA A 229 8.61 11.46 -21.13
N ILE A 230 8.14 12.04 -22.24
CA ILE A 230 9.03 12.65 -23.24
C ILE A 230 9.62 13.94 -22.68
N ARG A 231 10.95 14.02 -22.54
CA ARG A 231 11.64 15.24 -22.13
C ARG A 231 12.10 16.04 -23.35
N LYS A 232 12.83 15.41 -24.26
CA LYS A 232 13.28 16.04 -25.51
C LYS A 232 13.01 15.14 -26.71
N ALA A 233 12.43 15.73 -27.75
CA ALA A 233 12.19 15.06 -29.01
C ALA A 233 12.24 16.02 -30.19
N VAL A 234 12.47 15.48 -31.37
CA VAL A 234 12.40 16.18 -32.66
C VAL A 234 11.49 15.38 -33.58
N VAL A 235 10.59 16.07 -34.27
CA VAL A 235 9.83 15.52 -35.40
C VAL A 235 10.39 16.15 -36.66
N ALA A 236 11.08 15.37 -37.48
CA ALA A 236 11.74 15.83 -38.70
C ALA A 236 11.69 14.75 -39.79
N ASP A 237 11.53 15.15 -41.04
CA ASP A 237 11.61 14.26 -42.22
C ASP A 237 10.64 13.06 -42.17
N GLY A 238 9.49 13.23 -41.51
CA GLY A 238 8.51 12.15 -41.31
C GLY A 238 8.83 11.17 -40.18
N PHE A 239 9.88 11.42 -39.39
CA PHE A 239 10.28 10.60 -38.25
C PHE A 239 10.14 11.35 -36.92
N ILE A 240 9.98 10.59 -35.85
CA ILE A 240 10.14 11.05 -34.47
C ILE A 240 11.50 10.56 -33.97
N TYR A 241 12.26 11.45 -33.34
CA TYR A 241 13.50 11.17 -32.64
C TYR A 241 13.35 11.62 -31.19
N ILE A 242 13.53 10.73 -30.22
CA ILE A 242 13.56 11.07 -28.79
C ILE A 242 14.98 10.87 -28.30
N SER A 243 15.55 11.92 -27.70
CA SER A 243 16.89 11.91 -27.12
C SER A 243 16.88 11.85 -25.60
N GLU A 244 15.85 12.39 -24.95
CA GLU A 244 15.72 12.37 -23.50
C GLU A 244 14.31 11.98 -23.07
N VAL A 245 14.23 11.10 -22.07
CA VAL A 245 13.00 10.82 -21.33
C VAL A 245 13.21 11.10 -19.84
N GLU A 246 12.12 11.35 -19.13
CA GLU A 246 12.13 11.38 -17.68
C GLU A 246 11.50 10.13 -17.09
N ILE A 247 12.20 9.54 -16.12
CA ILE A 247 11.75 8.38 -15.36
C ILE A 247 11.43 8.83 -13.92
N TYR A 248 10.27 8.46 -13.43
CA TYR A 248 9.76 8.86 -12.11
C TYR A 248 8.74 7.85 -11.58
N ILE A 249 8.41 7.96 -10.30
CA ILE A 249 7.29 7.26 -9.68
C ILE A 249 6.05 8.14 -9.72
N ARG A 250 4.93 7.54 -10.12
CA ARG A 250 3.60 8.06 -9.79
C ARG A 250 2.80 6.95 -9.13
N ASP A 251 2.18 7.29 -8.02
CA ASP A 251 1.22 6.41 -7.35
C ASP A 251 0.00 7.17 -6.83
N VAL A 252 -0.96 6.41 -6.33
CA VAL A 252 -2.13 6.91 -5.65
C VAL A 252 -2.14 6.36 -4.23
N PHE A 253 -2.13 7.25 -3.26
CA PHE A 253 -2.25 6.88 -1.85
C PHE A 253 -3.73 7.01 -1.45
N ASP A 254 -4.46 5.90 -1.61
CA ASP A 254 -5.87 5.80 -1.28
C ASP A 254 -6.22 4.54 -0.48
N PHE A 255 -7.37 4.59 0.18
CA PHE A 255 -7.94 3.44 0.91
C PHE A 255 -9.31 3.05 0.33
N SER A 256 -9.40 2.94 -0.99
CA SER A 256 -10.58 2.45 -1.72
C SER A 256 -10.66 0.92 -1.72
N GLY A 257 -11.84 0.34 -1.97
CA GLY A 257 -12.03 -1.12 -2.03
C GLY A 257 -11.75 -1.90 -0.74
N PHE A 258 -11.69 -3.22 -0.82
CA PHE A 258 -11.28 -4.07 0.31
C PHE A 258 -9.80 -4.40 0.19
N GLN A 259 -9.03 -4.10 1.24
CA GLN A 259 -7.66 -4.56 1.39
C GLN A 259 -7.35 -4.66 2.87
N TRP A 260 -6.69 -5.75 3.24
CA TRP A 260 -6.11 -5.93 4.55
C TRP A 260 -4.69 -5.35 4.56
N LEU A 261 -4.40 -4.50 5.55
CA LEU A 261 -3.17 -3.68 5.57
C LEU A 261 -2.08 -4.32 6.44
N ALA A 262 -2.46 -4.84 7.61
CA ALA A 262 -1.72 -5.76 8.47
C ALA A 262 -2.40 -5.81 9.85
N CYS A 263 -1.84 -6.62 10.73
CA CYS A 263 -2.01 -6.56 12.18
C CYS A 263 -0.88 -5.67 12.75
N TRP A 264 -1.23 -4.60 13.46
CA TRP A 264 -0.28 -3.58 13.93
C TRP A 264 -0.24 -3.55 15.46
N THR A 265 0.96 -3.33 16.00
CA THR A 265 1.19 -2.98 17.40
C THR A 265 2.02 -1.70 17.47
N GLU A 266 2.36 -1.24 18.68
CA GLU A 266 3.26 -0.10 18.85
C GLU A 266 4.66 -0.28 18.25
N SER A 267 5.10 -1.52 17.98
CA SER A 267 6.47 -1.81 17.55
C SER A 267 6.56 -2.73 16.34
N GLU A 268 5.51 -3.47 16.01
CA GLU A 268 5.56 -4.51 14.97
C GLU A 268 4.38 -4.47 14.01
N VAL A 269 4.60 -5.07 12.84
CA VAL A 269 3.64 -5.16 11.75
C VAL A 269 3.64 -6.59 11.21
N TYR A 270 2.50 -7.27 11.35
CA TYR A 270 2.35 -8.68 10.99
C TYR A 270 1.46 -8.82 9.76
N ARG A 271 2.02 -9.35 8.66
CA ARG A 271 1.30 -9.58 7.38
C ARG A 271 0.72 -10.98 7.19
N LEU A 272 1.17 -11.97 7.96
CA LEU A 272 0.67 -13.34 7.86
C LEU A 272 0.64 -13.94 9.26
N GLY A 273 -0.54 -14.38 9.70
CA GLY A 273 -0.75 -14.91 11.04
C GLY A 273 -1.41 -13.88 11.97
N VAL A 274 -2.30 -14.39 12.82
CA VAL A 274 -2.88 -13.62 13.92
C VAL A 274 -1.83 -13.57 15.01
N ALA A 275 -1.10 -12.45 15.13
CA ALA A 275 -0.37 -12.22 16.37
C ALA A 275 -1.41 -12.05 17.48
N PRO A 276 -1.31 -12.75 18.62
CA PRO A 276 -2.17 -12.45 19.75
C PRO A 276 -1.90 -11.01 20.18
N PHE A 277 -2.97 -10.23 20.33
CA PHE A 277 -2.95 -8.83 20.80
C PHE A 277 -2.38 -7.81 19.78
N CYS A 278 -3.13 -7.55 18.71
CA CYS A 278 -2.82 -6.48 17.76
C CYS A 278 -4.08 -5.86 17.14
N SER A 279 -3.92 -4.67 16.59
CA SER A 279 -4.99 -3.94 15.91
C SER A 279 -5.00 -4.30 14.43
N MET A 280 -6.10 -4.89 13.98
CA MET A 280 -6.26 -5.29 12.58
C MET A 280 -6.74 -4.10 11.75
N PHE A 281 -5.89 -3.65 10.81
CA PHE A 281 -6.26 -2.57 9.90
C PHE A 281 -6.61 -3.08 8.52
N THR A 282 -7.69 -2.52 7.99
CA THR A 282 -8.11 -2.64 6.60
C THR A 282 -8.29 -1.24 6.00
N ASN A 283 -8.47 -1.17 4.68
CA ASN A 283 -8.94 0.05 4.05
C ASN A 283 -10.27 0.53 4.67
N GLY A 284 -11.11 -0.39 5.16
CA GLY A 284 -12.32 -0.07 5.91
C GLY A 284 -12.04 0.73 7.19
N SER A 285 -11.06 0.31 7.98
CA SER A 285 -10.66 0.98 9.23
C SER A 285 -10.23 2.44 8.99
N LEU A 286 -9.53 2.70 7.87
CA LEU A 286 -9.09 4.04 7.48
C LEU A 286 -10.28 4.88 6.96
N ARG A 287 -11.17 4.28 6.17
CA ARG A 287 -12.41 4.97 5.77
C ARG A 287 -13.29 5.34 6.95
N ASP A 288 -13.38 4.49 7.97
CA ASP A 288 -14.12 4.78 9.20
C ASP A 288 -13.51 5.96 9.94
N TYR A 289 -12.17 6.03 10.02
CA TYR A 289 -11.48 7.21 10.54
C TYR A 289 -11.87 8.45 9.77
N ARG A 290 -11.83 8.42 8.44
CA ARG A 290 -12.18 9.58 7.61
C ARG A 290 -13.58 10.11 7.89
N VAL A 291 -14.56 9.20 7.98
CA VAL A 291 -15.95 9.56 8.27
C VAL A 291 -16.09 10.18 9.66
N LYS A 292 -15.39 9.64 10.66
CA LYS A 292 -15.48 10.10 12.05
C LYS A 292 -14.74 11.42 12.31
N SER A 293 -13.57 11.61 11.70
CA SER A 293 -12.69 12.75 11.98
C SER A 293 -12.91 13.92 11.02
N GLY A 294 -13.52 13.70 9.86
CA GLY A 294 -13.55 14.68 8.77
C GLY A 294 -12.18 14.90 8.11
N ARG A 295 -11.20 14.03 8.42
CA ARG A 295 -9.85 14.03 7.84
C ARG A 295 -9.62 12.77 6.99
N GLY A 296 -8.43 12.53 6.45
CA GLY A 296 -8.16 11.39 5.57
C GLY A 296 -8.30 11.76 4.10
N MET A 297 -7.27 12.37 3.53
CA MET A 297 -7.25 12.85 2.15
C MET A 297 -6.58 11.84 1.23
N ASP A 298 -7.30 11.18 0.33
CA ASP A 298 -6.64 10.42 -0.75
C ASP A 298 -5.93 11.38 -1.71
N PHE A 299 -4.69 11.06 -2.09
CA PHE A 299 -3.84 11.96 -2.87
C PHE A 299 -2.94 11.24 -3.87
N ILE A 300 -2.45 12.00 -4.85
CA ILE A 300 -1.50 11.50 -5.86
C ILE A 300 -0.08 11.69 -5.34
N VAL A 301 0.73 10.64 -5.42
CA VAL A 301 2.15 10.68 -5.05
C VAL A 301 2.97 10.79 -6.32
N PHE A 302 3.87 11.77 -6.36
CA PHE A 302 4.95 11.86 -7.34
C PHE A 302 6.28 11.84 -6.61
N SER A 303 7.26 11.17 -7.21
CA SER A 303 8.65 11.47 -6.91
C SER A 303 9.15 12.67 -7.71
N ASP A 304 10.37 13.11 -7.40
CA ASP A 304 11.23 13.76 -8.38
C ASP A 304 11.55 12.79 -9.54
N SER A 305 12.32 13.24 -10.52
CA SER A 305 12.56 12.50 -11.76
C SER A 305 14.04 12.39 -12.10
N LYS A 306 14.36 11.39 -12.92
CA LYS A 306 15.68 11.20 -13.50
C LYS A 306 15.60 11.32 -15.00
N VAL A 307 16.52 12.09 -15.55
CA VAL A 307 16.72 12.19 -17.00
C VAL A 307 17.48 10.95 -17.48
N GLU A 308 16.92 10.28 -18.48
CA GLU A 308 17.55 9.17 -19.17
C GLU A 308 17.80 9.56 -20.63
N GLN A 309 19.04 9.42 -21.06
CA GLN A 309 19.42 9.55 -22.47
C GLN A 309 18.98 8.30 -23.23
N VAL A 310 18.31 8.48 -24.36
CA VAL A 310 17.79 7.38 -25.18
C VAL A 310 18.04 7.66 -26.66
N ASP A 311 18.03 6.60 -27.47
CA ASP A 311 18.02 6.68 -28.92
C ASP A 311 16.79 5.94 -29.44
N ILE A 312 15.66 6.67 -29.50
CA ILE A 312 14.39 6.13 -29.99
C ILE A 312 14.05 6.89 -31.27
N SER A 313 14.00 6.15 -32.39
CA SER A 313 13.56 6.67 -33.67
C SER A 313 12.55 5.76 -34.34
N PHE A 314 11.52 6.35 -34.95
CA PHE A 314 10.50 5.63 -35.71
C PHE A 314 9.67 6.58 -36.57
N SER A 315 9.01 6.03 -37.60
CA SER A 315 8.15 6.81 -38.51
C SER A 315 6.99 7.45 -37.76
N MET A 316 6.76 8.73 -38.00
CA MET A 316 5.57 9.47 -37.57
C MET A 316 4.34 9.00 -38.34
N LEU A 317 4.51 8.80 -39.64
CA LEU A 317 3.47 8.35 -40.60
C LEU A 317 3.35 6.83 -40.60
#